data_AF-A0A958H9D7-F1
#
_entry.id   AF-A0A958H9D7-F1
#
_cell.length_a   1.000
_cell.length_b   1.000
_cell.length_c   1.000
_cell.angle_alpha   90.00
_cell.angle_beta   90.00
_cell.angle_gamma   90.00
#
_symmetry.space_group_name_H-M   'P 1'
#
loop_
_entity.id
_entity.type
_entity.pdbx_description
1 polymer ?
#
loop_
_entity_poly.entity_id
_entity_poly.type
_entity_poly.pdbx_seq_one_letter_code
_entity_poly.pdbx_strand_id
1 'polypeptide(L)' 'DEVRQFGQQLTFMRTVLNAVEAPGDELLAAALRQIAAVQGSSDLANAYLVRAGQELARLLGRDPMRLDSILQRMR' A
#
# COMPACT_ATOMS: atom_id res chain seq x y z
N ASP A 1 -6.71 -15.03 7.77
CA ASP A 1 -6.37 -15.60 6.45
C ASP A 1 -6.84 -14.76 5.27
N GLU A 2 -8.11 -14.33 5.22
CA GLU A 2 -8.66 -13.56 4.09
C GLU A 2 -7.85 -12.30 3.74
N VAL A 3 -7.57 -11.41 4.71
CA VAL A 3 -6.81 -10.17 4.47
C VAL A 3 -5.40 -10.46 3.93
N ARG A 4 -4.75 -11.53 4.43
CA ARG A 4 -3.43 -11.95 3.95
C ARG A 4 -3.50 -12.42 2.50
N GLN A 5 -4.55 -13.17 2.14
CA GLN A 5 -4.76 -13.66 0.78
C GLN A 5 -5.12 -12.53 -0.19
N PHE A 6 -6.06 -11.67 0.18
CA PHE A 6 -6.41 -10.46 -0.57
C PHE A 6 -5.17 -9.60 -0.83
N GLY A 7 -4.37 -9.41 0.22
CA GLY A 7 -3.12 -8.65 0.18
C GLY A 7 -2.04 -9.22 -0.75
N GLN A 8 -2.12 -10.47 -1.21
CA GLN A 8 -1.12 -11.00 -2.14
C GLN A 8 -1.13 -10.29 -3.49
N GLN A 9 -2.28 -9.75 -3.89
CA GLN A 9 -2.44 -8.96 -5.09
C GLN A 9 -2.51 -7.47 -4.75
N LEU A 10 -1.80 -6.65 -5.52
CA LEU A 10 -1.70 -5.21 -5.30
C LEU A 10 -2.64 -4.39 -6.19
N THR A 11 -3.46 -5.04 -7.01
CA THR A 11 -4.34 -4.38 -7.99
C THR A 11 -5.35 -3.44 -7.33
N PHE A 12 -5.73 -3.70 -6.07
CA PHE A 12 -6.64 -2.84 -5.31
C PHE A 12 -6.08 -1.43 -5.08
N MET A 13 -4.75 -1.25 -5.09
CA MET A 13 -4.10 0.03 -4.84
C MET A 13 -4.57 1.09 -5.83
N ARG A 14 -4.73 0.72 -7.11
CA ARG A 14 -5.27 1.63 -8.14
C ARG A 14 -6.70 2.05 -7.85
N THR A 15 -7.52 1.14 -7.33
CA THR A 15 -8.90 1.44 -6.95
C THR A 15 -8.94 2.48 -5.83
N VAL A 16 -8.12 2.28 -4.79
CA VAL A 16 -8.08 3.19 -3.63
C VAL A 16 -7.49 4.55 -4.01
N LEU A 17 -6.43 4.61 -4.82
CA LEU A 17 -5.81 5.87 -5.28
C LEU A 17 -6.74 6.74 -6.12
N ASN A 18 -7.70 6.12 -6.82
CA ASN A 18 -8.64 6.78 -7.71
C ASN A 18 -10.00 7.06 -7.05
N ALA A 19 -10.16 6.78 -5.75
CA ALA A 19 -11.38 7.08 -5.03
C ALA A 19 -11.55 8.60 -4.89
N VAL A 20 -12.60 9.15 -5.51
CA VAL A 20 -12.85 10.61 -5.56
C VAL A 20 -13.52 11.12 -4.27
N GLU A 21 -14.32 10.28 -3.62
CA GLU A 21 -15.12 10.65 -2.44
C GLU A 21 -14.47 10.22 -1.11
N ALA A 22 -13.18 9.87 -1.14
CA ALA A 22 -12.48 9.35 0.03
C ALA A 22 -11.02 9.84 0.09
N PRO A 23 -10.41 9.88 1.29
CA PRO A 23 -8.99 10.18 1.44
C PRO A 23 -8.14 8.99 0.98
N GLY A 24 -8.02 8.81 -0.35
CA GLY A 24 -7.42 7.61 -0.96
C GLY A 24 -5.98 7.34 -0.51
N ASP A 25 -5.18 8.38 -0.30
CA ASP A 25 -3.78 8.25 0.10
C ASP A 25 -3.66 7.76 1.56
N GLU A 26 -4.42 8.35 2.48
CA GLU A 26 -4.50 7.90 3.87
C GLU A 26 -5.06 6.48 3.98
N LEU A 27 -6.13 6.18 3.25
CA LEU A 27 -6.75 4.86 3.24
C LEU A 27 -5.79 3.80 2.71
N LEU A 28 -5.06 4.12 1.64
CA LEU A 28 -4.08 3.19 1.07
C LEU A 28 -2.94 2.92 2.05
N ALA A 29 -2.36 3.96 2.65
CA ALA A 29 -1.31 3.78 3.65
C ALA A 29 -1.80 2.95 4.86
N ALA A 30 -3.02 3.20 5.33
CA ALA A 30 -3.63 2.42 6.41
C ALA A 30 -3.85 0.96 6.01
N ALA A 31 -4.37 0.69 4.81
CA ALA A 31 -4.60 -0.66 4.31
C ALA A 31 -3.30 -1.45 4.18
N LEU A 32 -2.25 -0.84 3.62
CA LEU A 32 -0.95 -1.49 3.47
C LEU A 32 -0.31 -1.84 4.82
N ARG A 33 -0.40 -0.96 5.81
CA ARG A 33 0.07 -1.26 7.18
C ARG A 33 -0.69 -2.42 7.81
N GLN A 34 -2.02 -2.45 7.67
CA GLN A 34 -2.85 -3.54 8.20
C GLN A 34 -2.57 -4.88 7.52
N ILE A 35 -2.40 -4.90 6.19
CA ILE A 35 -2.06 -6.11 5.46
C ILE A 35 -0.66 -6.60 5.83
N ALA A 36 0.31 -5.70 5.99
CA ALA A 36 1.66 -6.05 6.44
C ALA A 36 1.63 -6.72 7.82
N ALA A 37 0.86 -6.17 8.76
CA ALA A 37 0.74 -6.69 10.12
C ALA A 37 0.23 -8.14 10.19
N VAL A 38 -0.55 -8.59 9.20
CA VAL A 38 -1.07 -9.96 9.16
C VAL A 38 -0.19 -10.95 8.40
N GLN A 39 1.00 -10.56 7.88
CA GLN A 39 1.89 -11.46 7.12
C GLN A 39 2.59 -12.53 7.98
N GLY A 40 2.57 -12.38 9.31
CA GLY A 40 2.97 -13.43 10.26
C GLY A 40 4.38 -13.29 10.84
N SER A 41 5.34 -12.76 10.09
CA SER A 41 6.67 -12.38 10.60
C SER A 41 7.05 -10.97 10.15
N SER A 42 7.96 -10.33 10.89
CA SER A 42 8.47 -9.00 10.54
C SER A 42 9.16 -8.99 9.17
N ASP A 43 9.86 -10.06 8.80
CA ASP A 43 10.52 -10.16 7.50
C ASP A 43 9.50 -10.25 6.35
N LEU A 44 8.42 -11.02 6.52
CA LEU A 44 7.35 -11.11 5.53
C LEU A 44 6.55 -9.80 5.44
N ALA A 45 6.34 -9.12 6.56
CA ALA A 45 5.73 -7.79 6.60
C ALA A 45 6.59 -6.76 5.84
N ASN A 46 7.90 -6.75 6.07
CA ASN A 46 8.85 -5.88 5.36
C ASN A 46 8.88 -6.22 3.86
N ALA A 47 8.97 -7.50 3.49
CA ALA A 47 8.95 -7.94 2.10
C ALA A 47 7.64 -7.51 1.39
N TYR A 48 6.51 -7.58 2.09
CA TYR A 48 5.23 -7.08 1.58
C TYR A 48 5.26 -5.56 1.35
N LEU A 49 5.71 -4.78 2.33
CA LEU A 49 5.79 -3.32 2.22
C LEU A 49 6.76 -2.86 1.11
N VAL A 50 7.87 -3.57 0.89
CA VAL A 50 8.80 -3.31 -0.22
C VAL A 50 8.10 -3.53 -1.56
N ARG A 51 7.40 -4.66 -1.74
CA ARG A 51 6.62 -4.94 -2.95
C ARG A 51 5.53 -3.88 -3.19
N ALA A 52 4.81 -3.49 -2.15
CA ALA A 52 3.79 -2.45 -2.22
C ALA A 52 4.39 -1.08 -2.60
N GLY A 53 5.54 -0.71 -2.02
CA GLY A 53 6.25 0.52 -2.35
C GLY A 53 6.73 0.57 -3.81
N GLN A 54 7.21 -0.55 -4.35
CA GLN A 54 7.59 -0.65 -5.76
C GLN A 54 6.38 -0.44 -6.69
N GLU A 55 5.24 -1.03 -6.36
CA GLU A 55 4.01 -0.84 -7.13
C GLU A 55 3.48 0.60 -7.01
N LEU A 56 3.54 1.22 -5.82
CA LEU A 56 3.24 2.65 -5.65
C LEU A 56 4.12 3.51 -6.56
N ALA A 57 5.43 3.25 -6.59
CA ALA A 57 6.35 3.99 -7.44
C ALA A 57 6.02 3.85 -8.93
N ARG A 58 5.57 2.67 -9.36
CA ARG A 58 5.10 2.43 -10.72
C ARG A 58 3.82 3.20 -11.03
N LEU A 59 2.85 3.18 -10.12
CA LEU A 59 1.55 3.85 -10.29
C LEU A 59 1.66 5.38 -10.24
N LEU A 60 2.53 5.91 -9.38
CA LEU A 60 2.73 7.33 -9.13
C LEU A 60 4.01 7.87 -9.78
N GLY A 61 4.53 7.21 -10.81
CA GLY A 61 5.80 7.60 -11.45
C GLY A 61 5.81 9.01 -12.06
N ARG A 62 4.65 9.65 -12.21
CA ARG A 62 4.50 11.05 -12.66
C ARG A 62 4.24 12.04 -11.52
N ASP A 63 4.10 11.57 -10.29
CA ASP A 63 3.81 12.37 -9.10
C ASP A 63 4.65 11.88 -7.90
N PRO A 64 5.96 12.18 -7.90
CA PRO A 64 6.87 11.75 -6.85
C PRO A 64 6.57 12.39 -5.49
N MET A 65 5.94 13.57 -5.46
CA MET A 65 5.55 14.23 -4.22
C MET A 65 4.43 13.46 -3.50
N ARG A 66 3.42 13.03 -4.25
CA ARG A 66 2.35 12.19 -3.70
C ARG A 66 2.87 10.83 -3.25
N LEU A 67 3.77 10.23 -4.03
CA LEU A 67 4.43 8.98 -3.66
C LEU A 67 5.14 9.10 -2.30
N ASP A 68 6.01 10.11 -2.13
CA ASP A 68 6.71 10.31 -0.87
C ASP A 68 5.72 10.53 0.29
N SER A 69 4.68 11.34 0.06
CA SER A 69 3.63 11.58 1.05
C SER A 69 2.98 10.28 1.57
N ILE A 70 2.67 9.33 0.68
CA ILE A 70 2.10 8.03 1.07
C ILE A 70 3.13 7.17 1.80
N LEU A 71 4.37 7.09 1.30
CA LEU A 71 5.42 6.29 1.91
C LEU A 71 5.76 6.75 3.33
N GLN A 72 5.73 8.06 3.62
CA GLN A 72 5.93 8.59 4.98
C GLN A 72 4.84 8.11 5.95
N ARG A 73 3.60 7.91 5.48
CA ARG A 73 2.48 7.42 6.29
C ARG A 73 2.54 5.90 6.54
N MET A 74 3.36 5.17 5.80
CA MET A 74 3.56 3.72 5.96
C MET A 74 4.61 3.36 7.01
N ARG A 75 5.39 4.34 7.47
CA ARG A 75 6.39 4.18 8.53
C ARG A 75 5.75 3.97 9.90
#